data_AF-A0A536P7N0-F1
#
_entry.id   AF-A0A536P7N0-F1
#
_cell.length_a   1.000
_cell.length_b   1.000
_cell.length_c   1.000
_cell.angle_alpha   90.00
_cell.angle_beta   90.00
_cell.angle_gamma   90.00
#
_symmetry.space_group_name_H-M   'P 1'
#
loop_
_entity.id
_entity.type
_entity.pdbx_description
1 polymer ?
#
loop_
_entity_poly.entity_id
_entity_poly.type
_entity_poly.pdbx_seq_one_letter_code
_entity_poly.pdbx_strand_id
1 'polypeptide(L)'
;MTIMVMAIAIIGIVGIRASGERLLGKAHVERTAAGASQAAATELAEIYFEWQLARYDDDQRERRPLAALMSDAATLERARAAANEIAAVNALGRASDVKVTCDAHGVIVTVTIGRQEAQSDFPAPECFPR
;
A
#
# COMPACT_ATOMS: atom_id res chain seq x y z
N MET A 1 -28.75 23.04 -15.18
CA MET A 1 -28.34 21.62 -15.31
C MET A 1 -26.85 21.54 -15.04
N THR A 2 -26.47 21.29 -13.80
CA THR A 2 -25.08 21.19 -13.33
C THR A 2 -24.95 19.88 -12.58
N ILE A 3 -24.72 18.80 -13.31
CA ILE A 3 -24.48 17.49 -12.70
C ILE A 3 -23.03 17.12 -12.96
N MET A 4 -22.26 17.27 -11.89
CA MET A 4 -21.08 16.50 -11.50
C MET A 4 -19.89 16.45 -12.46
N VAL A 5 -19.06 17.48 -12.32
CA VAL A 5 -17.61 17.33 -12.43
C VAL A 5 -17.11 16.64 -11.16
N MET A 6 -17.09 15.31 -11.12
CA MET A 6 -16.35 14.53 -10.11
C MET A 6 -16.04 13.13 -10.63
N ALA A 7 -15.11 13.06 -11.59
CA ALA A 7 -14.51 11.80 -12.04
C ALA A 7 -12.99 11.92 -12.27
N ILE A 8 -12.33 12.91 -11.65
CA ILE A 8 -10.91 13.20 -11.87
C ILE A 8 -10.17 13.13 -10.53
N ALA A 9 -10.01 11.93 -9.98
CA ALA A 9 -9.09 11.70 -8.86
C ALA A 9 -8.63 10.23 -8.68
N ILE A 10 -8.90 9.33 -9.63
CA ILE A 10 -8.58 7.89 -9.49
C ILE A 10 -7.45 7.45 -10.46
N ILE A 11 -6.79 8.38 -11.16
CA ILE A 11 -5.76 8.05 -12.17
C ILE A 11 -4.33 8.13 -11.59
N GLY A 12 -4.17 8.44 -10.29
CA GLY A 12 -2.85 8.50 -9.64
C GLY A 12 -2.24 7.14 -9.32
N ILE A 13 -3.06 6.11 -9.06
CA ILE A 13 -2.60 4.84 -8.45
C ILE A 13 -2.35 3.76 -9.53
N VAL A 14 -3.07 3.80 -10.65
CA VAL A 14 -2.92 2.84 -11.77
C VAL A 14 -1.74 3.20 -12.70
N GLY A 15 -1.22 4.43 -12.60
CA GLY A 15 -0.20 4.97 -13.50
C GLY A 15 1.22 4.39 -13.37
N ILE A 16 1.49 3.53 -12.39
CA ILE A 16 2.85 2.98 -12.18
C ILE A 16 3.19 1.90 -13.22
N ARG A 17 2.20 1.21 -13.82
CA ARG A 17 2.46 0.26 -14.92
C ARG A 17 2.60 0.92 -16.30
N ALA A 18 2.08 2.13 -16.52
CA ALA A 18 2.12 2.81 -17.83
C ALA A 18 3.42 3.61 -18.10
N SER A 19 4.27 3.82 -17.09
CA SER A 19 5.57 4.49 -17.26
C SER A 19 6.75 3.50 -17.44
N GLY A 20 6.47 2.25 -17.79
CA GLY A 20 7.46 1.17 -17.90
C GLY A 20 8.62 1.45 -18.87
N GLU A 21 8.45 2.30 -19.88
CA GLU A 21 9.49 2.55 -20.88
C GLU A 21 10.31 3.84 -20.66
N ARG A 22 9.78 4.83 -19.93
CA ARG A 22 10.53 6.07 -19.62
C ARG A 22 11.21 6.05 -18.24
N LEU A 23 10.82 5.10 -17.38
CA LEU A 23 11.50 4.86 -16.11
C LEU A 23 12.78 4.04 -16.25
N LEU A 24 13.08 3.40 -17.38
CA LEU A 24 14.33 2.64 -17.56
C LEU A 24 15.59 3.50 -17.44
N GLY A 25 15.50 4.82 -17.69
CA GLY A 25 16.59 5.78 -17.42
C GLY A 25 16.69 6.25 -15.95
N LYS A 26 15.62 6.09 -15.17
CA LYS A 26 15.58 6.28 -13.70
C LYS A 26 15.54 4.95 -12.93
N ALA A 27 15.63 3.81 -13.62
CA ALA A 27 15.67 2.44 -13.10
C ALA A 27 17.01 2.10 -12.44
N HIS A 28 17.73 3.14 -12.00
CA HIS A 28 18.24 3.19 -10.65
C HIS A 28 17.08 3.41 -9.65
N VAL A 29 15.99 2.63 -9.77
CA VAL A 29 14.96 2.47 -8.74
C VAL A 29 15.66 1.67 -7.66
N GLU A 30 16.48 2.41 -6.92
CA GLU A 30 16.72 2.25 -5.51
C GLU A 30 16.76 0.80 -5.04
N ARG A 31 17.96 0.22 -5.05
CA ARG A 31 18.36 -0.82 -4.10
C ARG A 31 18.29 -0.24 -2.67
N THR A 32 17.10 0.11 -2.20
CA THR A 32 16.91 0.78 -0.91
C THR A 32 15.65 0.26 -0.23
N ALA A 33 15.53 0.56 1.06
CA ALA A 33 14.34 0.26 1.84
C ALA A 33 13.05 0.89 1.24
N ALA A 34 13.14 1.94 0.42
CA ALA A 34 11.98 2.60 -0.17
C ALA A 34 11.25 1.74 -1.21
N GLY A 35 11.97 0.95 -2.00
CA GLY A 35 11.34 -0.01 -2.90
C GLY A 35 10.57 -1.10 -2.13
N ALA A 36 11.10 -1.52 -0.98
CA ALA A 36 10.44 -2.49 -0.11
C ALA A 36 9.20 -1.91 0.58
N SER A 37 9.25 -0.66 1.06
CA SER A 37 8.06 0.01 1.62
C SER A 37 6.98 0.25 0.57
N GLN A 38 7.37 0.56 -0.67
CA GLN A 38 6.42 0.74 -1.77
C GLN A 38 5.73 -0.58 -2.14
N ALA A 39 6.46 -1.70 -2.18
CA ALA A 39 5.86 -3.01 -2.44
C ALA A 39 4.90 -3.43 -1.32
N ALA A 40 5.28 -3.23 -0.06
CA ALA A 40 4.38 -3.47 1.07
C ALA A 40 3.11 -2.60 0.99
N ALA A 41 3.25 -1.31 0.67
CA ALA A 41 2.10 -0.41 0.49
C ALA A 41 1.21 -0.82 -0.70
N THR A 42 1.80 -1.32 -1.78
CA THR A 42 1.04 -1.81 -2.94
C THR A 42 0.18 -3.01 -2.58
N GLU A 43 0.75 -4.01 -1.89
CA GLU A 43 0.02 -5.18 -1.41
C GLU A 43 -1.14 -4.78 -0.47
N LEU A 44 -0.90 -3.84 0.45
CA LEU A 44 -1.93 -3.35 1.35
C LEU A 44 -3.02 -2.55 0.63
N ALA A 45 -2.68 -1.84 -0.44
CA ALA A 45 -3.65 -1.13 -1.27
C ALA A 45 -4.56 -2.11 -2.05
N GLU A 46 -4.02 -3.24 -2.50
CA GLU A 46 -4.82 -4.30 -3.13
C GLU A 46 -5.80 -4.92 -2.12
N ILE A 47 -5.34 -5.25 -0.90
CA ILE A 47 -6.19 -5.73 0.19
C ILE A 47 -7.27 -4.70 0.55
N TYR A 48 -6.93 -3.43 0.58
CA TYR A 48 -7.88 -2.35 0.80
C TYR A 48 -8.94 -2.28 -0.31
N PHE A 49 -8.54 -2.44 -1.57
CA PHE A 49 -9.47 -2.47 -2.70
C PHE A 49 -10.42 -3.68 -2.63
N GLU A 50 -9.91 -4.87 -2.31
CA GLU A 50 -10.73 -6.07 -2.07
C GLU A 50 -11.73 -5.85 -0.92
N TRP A 51 -11.27 -5.24 0.17
CA TRP A 51 -12.13 -4.87 1.30
C TRP A 51 -13.22 -3.86 0.89
N GLN A 52 -12.89 -2.87 0.07
CA GLN A 52 -13.88 -1.93 -0.46
C GLN A 52 -14.90 -2.64 -1.33
N LEU A 53 -14.47 -3.50 -2.26
CA LEU A 53 -15.36 -4.28 -3.12
C LEU A 53 -16.32 -5.17 -2.29
N ALA A 54 -15.80 -5.87 -1.29
CA ALA A 54 -16.60 -6.71 -0.40
C ALA A 54 -17.67 -5.91 0.38
N ARG A 55 -17.45 -4.62 0.64
CA ARG A 55 -18.46 -3.75 1.27
C ARG A 55 -19.60 -3.35 0.33
N TYR A 56 -19.35 -3.34 -0.97
CA TYR A 56 -20.37 -3.01 -1.98
C TYR A 56 -21.28 -4.21 -2.29
N ASP A 57 -20.84 -5.46 -2.06
CA ASP A 57 -21.54 -6.70 -2.41
C ASP A 57 -22.61 -7.16 -1.37
N ASP A 58 -23.07 -6.26 -0.50
CA ASP A 58 -24.20 -6.40 0.46
C ASP A 58 -24.20 -7.60 1.44
N ASP A 59 -23.21 -8.49 1.45
CA ASP A 59 -23.08 -9.54 2.47
C ASP A 59 -22.55 -8.93 3.78
N GLN A 60 -23.49 -8.40 4.58
CA GLN A 60 -23.25 -7.67 5.84
C GLN A 60 -22.53 -8.47 6.94
N ARG A 61 -22.10 -9.71 6.70
CA ARG A 61 -21.68 -10.60 7.79
C ARG A 61 -20.34 -10.29 8.41
N GLU A 62 -19.49 -9.45 7.82
CA GLU A 62 -18.30 -8.97 8.53
C GLU A 62 -17.71 -7.70 7.91
N ARG A 63 -18.34 -6.54 8.16
CA ARG A 63 -17.69 -5.24 7.92
C ARG A 63 -16.62 -4.99 8.99
N ARG A 64 -15.54 -5.77 8.96
CA ARG A 64 -14.36 -5.56 9.79
C ARG A 64 -13.86 -4.11 9.55
N PRO A 65 -13.64 -3.30 10.60
CA PRO A 65 -13.07 -1.97 10.43
C PRO A 65 -11.73 -2.03 9.68
N LEU A 66 -11.45 -1.07 8.80
CA LEU A 66 -10.22 -1.04 8.01
C LEU A 66 -8.97 -1.13 8.90
N ALA A 67 -8.95 -0.37 10.00
CA ALA A 67 -7.87 -0.42 10.98
C ALA A 67 -7.63 -1.84 11.53
N ALA A 68 -8.70 -2.60 11.79
CA ALA A 68 -8.58 -3.97 12.27
C ALA A 68 -8.00 -4.89 11.18
N LEU A 69 -8.40 -4.72 9.91
CA LEU A 69 -7.84 -5.46 8.77
C LEU A 69 -6.35 -5.17 8.55
N MET A 70 -5.96 -3.90 8.66
CA MET A 70 -4.57 -3.44 8.47
C MET A 70 -3.64 -3.86 9.62
N SER A 71 -4.20 -4.10 10.81
CA SER A 71 -3.47 -4.69 11.95
C SER A 71 -3.47 -6.22 11.98
N ASP A 72 -4.13 -6.87 11.02
CA ASP A 72 -4.24 -8.33 11.00
C ASP A 72 -2.90 -9.00 10.71
N ALA A 73 -2.57 -10.07 11.43
CA ALA A 73 -1.31 -10.78 11.25
C ALA A 73 -1.15 -11.32 9.81
N ALA A 74 -2.22 -11.80 9.17
CA ALA A 74 -2.13 -12.29 7.79
C ALA A 74 -1.89 -11.14 6.80
N THR A 75 -2.54 -9.99 7.01
CA THR A 75 -2.33 -8.78 6.21
C THR A 75 -0.89 -8.27 6.33
N LEU A 76 -0.35 -8.21 7.57
CA LEU A 76 1.02 -7.79 7.82
C LEU A 76 2.05 -8.76 7.23
N GLU A 77 1.79 -10.06 7.28
CA GLU A 77 2.67 -11.05 6.67
C GLU A 77 2.70 -10.95 5.14
N ARG A 78 1.58 -10.64 4.48
CA ARG A 78 1.58 -10.37 3.02
C ARG A 78 2.40 -9.13 2.69
N ALA A 79 2.19 -8.03 3.41
CA ALA A 79 2.96 -6.80 3.23
C ALA A 79 4.48 -7.06 3.45
N ARG A 80 4.82 -7.86 4.45
CA ARG A 80 6.20 -8.29 4.73
C ARG A 80 6.77 -9.20 3.65
N ALA A 81 5.97 -10.11 3.09
CA ALA A 81 6.39 -10.95 1.98
C ALA A 81 6.72 -10.12 0.73
N ALA A 82 5.86 -9.16 0.37
CA ALA A 82 6.09 -8.22 -0.73
C ALA A 82 7.36 -7.37 -0.51
N ALA A 83 7.55 -6.82 0.70
CA ALA A 83 8.78 -6.10 1.05
C ALA A 83 10.03 -6.99 0.93
N ASN A 84 9.95 -8.25 1.38
CA ASN A 84 11.05 -9.19 1.31
C ASN A 84 11.39 -9.62 -0.12
N GLU A 85 10.41 -9.71 -1.02
CA GLU A 85 10.65 -10.01 -2.43
C GLU A 85 11.53 -8.92 -3.06
N ILE A 86 11.19 -7.65 -2.84
CA ILE A 86 12.02 -6.53 -3.30
C ILE A 86 13.38 -6.48 -2.59
N ALA A 87 13.41 -6.74 -1.28
CA ALA A 87 14.65 -6.75 -0.52
C ALA A 87 15.61 -7.86 -1.00
N ALA A 88 15.09 -9.03 -1.39
CA ALA A 88 15.86 -10.14 -1.92
C ALA A 88 16.44 -9.82 -3.30
N VAL A 89 15.64 -9.25 -4.21
CA VAL A 89 16.09 -8.82 -5.54
C VAL A 89 17.23 -7.80 -5.45
N ASN A 90 17.20 -6.95 -4.41
CA ASN A 90 18.18 -5.88 -4.21
C ASN A 90 19.32 -6.22 -3.24
N ALA A 91 19.41 -7.47 -2.76
CA ALA A 91 20.40 -7.92 -1.78
C ALA A 91 20.45 -7.07 -0.48
N LEU A 92 19.31 -6.53 -0.06
CA LEU A 92 19.18 -5.69 1.13
C LEU A 92 19.04 -6.49 2.43
N GLY A 93 18.79 -7.79 2.34
CA GLY A 93 18.47 -8.66 3.47
C GLY A 93 16.96 -8.88 3.60
N ARG A 94 16.46 -9.10 4.83
CA ARG A 94 15.04 -9.29 5.11
C ARG A 94 14.48 -8.07 5.85
N ALA A 95 13.21 -7.77 5.62
CA ALA A 95 12.44 -6.83 6.42
C ALA A 95 12.35 -7.33 7.87
N SER A 96 13.04 -6.64 8.75
CA SER A 96 13.05 -6.90 10.19
C SER A 96 11.71 -6.51 10.82
N ASP A 97 11.11 -5.43 10.32
CA ASP A 97 9.85 -4.88 10.81
C ASP A 97 9.03 -4.28 9.67
N VAL A 98 7.71 -4.46 9.74
CA VAL A 98 6.72 -3.81 8.87
C VAL A 98 5.63 -3.28 9.77
N LYS A 99 5.55 -1.95 9.87
CA LYS A 99 4.56 -1.25 10.69
C LYS A 99 3.54 -0.59 9.78
N VAL A 100 2.27 -0.78 10.11
CA VAL A 100 1.15 -0.16 9.41
C VAL A 100 0.38 0.72 10.37
N THR A 101 0.13 1.97 9.97
CA THR A 101 -0.63 2.94 10.76
C THR A 101 -1.75 3.51 9.90
N CYS A 102 -2.98 3.49 10.40
CA CYS A 102 -4.08 4.28 9.84
C CYS A 102 -4.05 5.67 10.50
N ASP A 103 -4.00 6.73 9.72
CA ASP A 103 -4.11 8.11 10.21
C ASP A 103 -5.16 8.92 9.42
N ALA A 104 -5.19 10.24 9.64
CA ALA A 104 -6.15 11.14 8.98
C ALA A 104 -5.93 11.28 7.45
N HIS A 105 -4.77 10.87 6.94
CA HIS A 105 -4.37 10.99 5.54
C HIS A 105 -4.45 9.67 4.78
N GLY A 106 -4.40 8.53 5.48
CA GLY A 106 -4.62 7.20 4.91
C GLY A 106 -3.88 6.12 5.67
N VAL A 107 -3.38 5.13 4.93
CA VAL A 107 -2.54 4.06 5.48
C VAL A 107 -1.08 4.42 5.23
N ILE A 108 -0.31 4.49 6.31
CA ILE A 108 1.14 4.66 6.31
C ILE A 108 1.80 3.32 6.59
N VAL A 109 2.78 2.97 5.77
CA VAL A 109 3.54 1.73 5.82
C VAL A 109 5.01 2.07 6.02
N THR A 110 5.57 1.62 7.13
CA THR A 110 6.99 1.78 7.45
C THR A 110 7.66 0.42 7.40
N VAL A 111 8.71 0.29 6.61
CA VAL A 111 9.50 -0.95 6.49
C VAL A 111 10.90 -0.69 6.98
N THR A 112 11.39 -1.57 7.86
CA THR A 112 12.76 -1.55 8.36
C THR A 112 13.54 -2.74 7.82
N ILE A 113 14.65 -2.47 7.13
CA ILE A 113 15.61 -3.48 6.67
C ILE A 113 16.99 -3.14 7.24
N GLY A 114 17.48 -3.97 8.16
CA GLY A 114 18.74 -3.71 8.86
C GLY A 114 18.69 -2.40 9.66
N ARG A 115 19.40 -1.36 9.18
CA ARG A 115 19.42 -0.01 9.76
C ARG A 115 18.68 1.03 8.93
N GLN A 116 18.11 0.62 7.81
CA GLN A 116 17.38 1.50 6.91
C GLN A 116 15.90 1.39 7.20
N GLU A 117 15.27 2.55 7.37
CA GLU A 117 13.83 2.69 7.49
C GLU A 117 13.34 3.46 6.26
N ALA A 118 12.23 3.01 5.69
CA ALA A 118 11.54 3.72 4.64
C ALA A 118 10.03 3.69 4.85
N GLN A 119 9.39 4.75 4.37
CA GLN A 119 7.97 4.96 4.54
C GLN A 119 7.29 5.14 3.18
N SER A 120 6.09 4.60 3.05
CA SER A 120 5.20 4.82 1.91
C SER A 120 3.77 4.89 2.41
N ASP A 121 2.92 5.61 1.69
CA ASP A 121 1.52 5.82 2.07
C ASP A 121 0.57 5.65 0.88
N PHE A 122 -0.69 5.38 1.19
CA PHE A 122 -1.79 5.45 0.22
C PHE A 122 -3.07 5.99 0.87
N PRO A 123 -3.91 6.70 0.09
CA PRO A 123 -5.12 7.31 0.62
C PRO A 123 -6.17 6.25 0.97
N ALA A 124 -6.67 6.31 2.20
CA ALA A 124 -7.75 5.46 2.70
C ALA A 124 -8.66 6.27 3.65
N PRO A 125 -9.71 6.94 3.13
CA PRO A 125 -10.55 7.83 3.94
C PRO A 125 -11.24 7.11 5.12
N GLU A 126 -11.38 5.79 5.07
CA GLU A 126 -11.96 4.96 6.11
C GLU A 126 -11.03 4.73 7.31
N CYS A 127 -9.76 5.17 7.24
CA CYS A 127 -8.89 5.27 8.41
C CYS A 127 -9.38 6.33 9.40
N PHE A 128 -10.14 7.33 8.93
CA PHE A 128 -10.73 8.38 9.77
C PHE A 128 -12.25 8.32 9.69
N PRO A 129 -12.95 7.75 10.69
CA PRO A 129 -14.41 7.79 10.71
C PRO A 129 -14.86 9.25 10.89
N ARG A 130 -15.57 9.78 9.90
CA ARG A 130 -16.31 11.05 10.02
C ARG A 130 -17.53 10.90 10.91
#